data_AF-A0A819MWT3-F1
#
_entry.id   AF-A0A819MWT3-F1
#
_cell.length_a   1.000
_cell.length_b   1.000
_cell.length_c   1.000
_cell.angle_alpha   90.00
_cell.angle_beta   90.00
_cell.angle_gamma   90.00
#
_symmetry.space_group_name_H-M   'P 1'
#
loop_
_entity.id
_entity.type
_entity.pdbx_description
1 polymer ?
#
loop_
_entity_poly.entity_id
_entity_poly.type
_entity_poly.pdbx_seq_one_letter_code
_entity_poly.pdbx_strand_id
1 'polypeptide(L)'
;MFQRSTASSIQLLGNICNDSDVCEHNEDSSAKKGKRLHKSTTQKTQPKKNNIRKRKYNRAKPSNRSIKQRKQRVYTGLNGKYWASQEKSTTTDIYNPVAGQSEIIGVHSYDKHGNPAGTHYDLGRDGAFNRYFVLIGQFYSDTAFSDVAMQKPIDSLSIKGFQVKHVKSETEFLSELSTNLYRIVWVISSSSTQDPAFDAALIKFHASGGAIFLFADNVPYITHASNFLNKKFGITLTGSYGAQLTLTYKEKGYLETGHFGQHDIFTGITNLYEGHTICRPVYSTPASRSALTILATSTDGNPNIAVFDPPATSTEGRLCFDSGFTKLYINWDDAGTARYIVNTTCWLVGIGGQAAMSHL
;
A
#
# COMPACT_ATOMS: atom_id res chain seq x y z
N MET A 1 42.88 35.79 56.89
CA MET A 1 42.76 36.85 55.88
C MET A 1 41.79 36.35 54.81
N PHE A 2 40.77 37.16 54.49
CA PHE A 2 39.66 36.99 53.52
C PHE A 2 40.10 36.43 52.14
N GLN A 3 39.31 35.87 51.20
CA GLN A 3 37.90 36.01 50.77
C GLN A 3 37.61 34.93 49.68
N ARG A 4 36.54 34.11 49.78
CA ARG A 4 35.33 33.98 48.90
C ARG A 4 35.39 34.29 47.38
N SER A 5 34.83 33.38 46.56
CA SER A 5 33.95 33.63 45.38
C SER A 5 33.46 32.28 44.78
N THR A 6 32.30 31.73 45.18
CA THR A 6 30.92 31.75 44.62
C THR A 6 30.62 30.80 43.44
N ALA A 7 29.75 29.83 43.75
CA ALA A 7 28.97 29.00 42.83
C ALA A 7 27.67 29.72 42.41
N SER A 8 27.16 29.41 41.22
CA SER A 8 25.87 29.89 40.70
C SER A 8 24.89 28.73 40.59
N SER A 9 23.76 28.87 41.30
CA SER A 9 22.56 28.02 41.22
C SER A 9 21.52 28.74 40.35
N ILE A 10 20.87 28.01 39.43
CA ILE A 10 19.69 28.49 38.71
C ILE A 10 18.45 27.76 39.25
N GLN A 11 17.48 28.55 39.70
CA GLN A 11 16.20 28.15 40.27
C GLN A 11 15.19 27.73 39.19
N LEU A 12 14.44 26.66 39.48
CA LEU A 12 13.17 26.31 38.85
C LEU A 12 12.06 27.24 39.37
N LEU A 13 11.31 27.86 38.47
CA LEU A 13 10.02 28.48 38.77
C LEU A 13 8.90 27.56 38.26
N GLY A 14 8.06 27.12 39.18
CA GLY A 14 6.77 26.50 38.89
C GLY A 14 5.70 27.56 38.71
N ASN A 15 4.75 27.31 37.80
CA ASN A 15 3.51 28.06 37.69
C ASN A 15 2.34 27.09 37.89
N ILE A 16 1.56 27.36 38.94
CA ILE A 16 0.24 26.82 39.24
C ILE A 16 -0.73 27.97 38.92
N CYS A 17 -1.71 27.74 38.05
CA CYS A 17 -2.89 28.59 37.96
C CYS A 17 -4.12 27.74 38.28
N ASN A 18 -4.82 28.16 39.33
CA ASN A 18 -6.23 27.86 39.58
C ASN A 18 -7.07 28.62 38.56
N ASP A 19 -8.19 28.03 38.14
CA ASP A 19 -9.42 28.79 37.94
C ASP A 19 -10.61 27.87 38.25
N SER A 20 -11.31 28.26 39.30
CA SER A 20 -12.67 27.90 39.65
C SER A 20 -13.62 28.81 38.87
N ASP A 21 -14.67 28.25 38.26
CA ASP A 21 -15.95 28.95 38.26
C ASP A 21 -17.13 28.00 38.06
N VAL A 22 -18.11 28.25 38.92
CA VAL A 22 -19.39 27.59 39.14
C VAL A 22 -20.44 28.34 38.33
N CYS A 23 -21.33 27.62 37.63
CA CYS A 23 -22.65 28.16 37.25
C CYS A 23 -23.71 27.07 37.36
N GLU A 24 -24.64 27.30 38.29
CA GLU A 24 -25.89 26.59 38.51
C GLU A 24 -27.02 27.04 37.55
N HIS A 25 -27.96 26.11 37.34
CA HIS A 25 -29.40 26.25 37.08
C HIS A 25 -29.96 27.25 36.03
N ASN A 26 -30.73 26.70 35.08
CA ASN A 26 -32.18 26.81 35.13
C ASN A 26 -32.89 25.83 34.18
N GLU A 27 -33.90 25.18 34.73
CA GLU A 27 -35.01 24.53 34.02
C GLU A 27 -35.86 25.62 33.34
N ASP A 28 -36.40 25.38 32.15
CA ASP A 28 -37.84 25.52 31.99
C ASP A 28 -38.41 24.75 30.78
N SER A 29 -39.63 24.30 31.04
CA SER A 29 -40.53 23.52 30.24
C SER A 29 -41.27 24.35 29.20
N SER A 30 -41.71 23.74 28.08
CA SER A 30 -43.11 23.83 27.63
C SER A 30 -43.38 23.04 26.34
N ALA A 31 -44.44 22.26 26.43
CA ALA A 31 -45.05 21.49 25.37
C ALA A 31 -45.86 22.35 24.39
N LYS A 32 -46.03 21.89 23.13
CA LYS A 32 -47.33 21.87 22.42
C LYS A 32 -47.32 21.09 21.10
N LYS A 33 -48.05 19.97 21.13
CA LYS A 33 -49.05 19.47 20.17
C LYS A 33 -48.90 19.83 18.67
N GLY A 34 -48.85 18.77 17.84
CA GLY A 34 -49.20 18.84 16.41
C GLY A 34 -49.45 17.46 15.80
N LYS A 35 -50.66 16.93 15.93
CA LYS A 35 -51.16 15.72 15.24
C LYS A 35 -51.12 15.91 13.72
N ARG A 36 -50.73 14.86 12.97
CA ARG A 36 -51.53 14.37 11.83
C ARG A 36 -51.14 12.96 11.40
N LEU A 37 -52.11 12.05 11.56
CA LEU A 37 -52.18 10.78 10.85
C LEU A 37 -52.30 11.06 9.34
N HIS A 38 -51.56 10.31 8.52
CA HIS A 38 -52.12 9.79 7.27
C HIS A 38 -51.69 8.33 7.05
N LYS A 39 -52.69 7.46 7.17
CA LYS A 39 -52.73 6.13 6.55
C LYS A 39 -52.84 6.29 5.03
N SER A 40 -52.02 5.57 4.28
CA SER A 40 -52.42 4.97 2.99
C SER A 40 -51.50 3.79 2.69
N THR A 41 -51.96 2.57 2.93
CA THR A 41 -52.56 1.69 1.92
C THR A 41 -51.52 0.98 1.08
N THR A 42 -51.26 -0.25 1.53
CA THR A 42 -50.59 -1.35 0.85
C THR A 42 -51.28 -1.68 -0.48
N GLN A 43 -50.53 -1.65 -1.58
CA GLN A 43 -50.90 -2.40 -2.79
C GLN A 43 -49.78 -3.39 -3.12
N LYS A 44 -50.03 -4.64 -2.76
CA LYS A 44 -49.30 -5.82 -3.24
C LYS A 44 -49.58 -6.00 -4.72
N THR A 45 -48.59 -5.70 -5.56
CA THR A 45 -48.59 -6.11 -6.96
C THR A 45 -48.03 -7.53 -7.07
N GLN A 46 -48.86 -8.45 -7.57
CA GLN A 46 -48.50 -9.83 -7.83
C GLN A 46 -47.52 -9.93 -9.02
N PRO A 47 -46.50 -10.81 -8.98
CA PRO A 47 -45.69 -11.08 -10.16
C PRO A 47 -46.43 -12.01 -11.13
N LYS A 48 -46.68 -11.53 -12.35
CA LYS A 48 -47.16 -12.32 -13.48
C LYS A 48 -46.11 -13.38 -13.86
N LYS A 49 -46.50 -14.65 -13.72
CA LYS A 49 -45.78 -15.82 -14.26
C LYS A 49 -45.83 -15.79 -15.79
N ASN A 50 -44.72 -15.41 -16.43
CA ASN A 50 -44.52 -15.65 -17.86
C ASN A 50 -43.79 -16.98 -18.07
N ASN A 51 -44.53 -17.95 -18.59
CA ASN A 51 -44.05 -19.22 -19.09
C ASN A 51 -43.20 -19.01 -20.35
N ILE A 52 -41.88 -18.98 -20.21
CA ILE A 52 -40.96 -19.05 -21.36
C ILE A 52 -40.58 -20.52 -21.58
N ARG A 53 -41.03 -21.02 -22.74
CA ARG A 53 -40.78 -22.35 -23.27
C ARG A 53 -39.29 -22.68 -23.33
N LYS A 54 -38.89 -23.78 -22.68
CA LYS A 54 -37.58 -24.43 -22.84
C LYS A 54 -37.44 -24.93 -24.28
N ARG A 55 -36.65 -24.23 -25.11
CA ARG A 55 -36.12 -24.78 -26.36
C ARG A 55 -34.84 -25.55 -26.05
N LYS A 56 -34.91 -26.88 -26.17
CA LYS A 56 -33.75 -27.77 -26.21
C LYS A 56 -32.92 -27.45 -27.47
N TYR A 57 -31.74 -26.88 -27.28
CA TYR A 57 -30.69 -26.88 -28.30
C TYR A 57 -29.65 -27.93 -27.93
N ASN A 58 -29.68 -29.05 -28.63
CA ASN A 58 -28.56 -29.98 -28.71
C ASN A 58 -27.47 -29.31 -29.57
N ARG A 59 -26.37 -28.92 -28.95
CA ARG A 59 -25.13 -28.58 -29.67
C ARG A 59 -23.97 -29.36 -29.08
N ALA A 60 -23.27 -30.05 -29.97
CA ALA A 60 -22.23 -31.03 -29.71
C ALA A 60 -21.08 -30.48 -28.88
N LYS A 61 -20.54 -31.33 -28.00
CA LYS A 61 -19.31 -31.08 -27.23
C LYS A 61 -18.11 -31.07 -28.19
N PRO A 62 -17.27 -30.02 -28.22
CA PRO A 62 -15.96 -30.11 -28.84
C PRO A 62 -15.05 -30.98 -27.95
N SER A 63 -14.33 -31.89 -28.59
CA SER A 63 -13.44 -32.86 -27.98
C SER A 63 -12.27 -32.20 -27.23
N ASN A 64 -12.07 -32.60 -25.98
CA ASN A 64 -10.85 -32.42 -25.20
C ASN A 64 -9.69 -33.20 -25.83
N ARG A 65 -8.91 -32.57 -26.72
CA ARG A 65 -7.57 -33.04 -27.11
C ARG A 65 -6.87 -31.96 -27.93
N SER A 66 -6.04 -31.12 -27.27
CA SER A 66 -4.79 -30.53 -27.82
C SER A 66 -4.23 -29.31 -27.08
N ILE A 67 -4.76 -28.89 -25.92
CA ILE A 67 -4.19 -27.76 -25.14
C ILE A 67 -3.54 -28.28 -23.85
N LYS A 68 -2.49 -29.11 -24.01
CA LYS A 68 -1.52 -29.43 -22.95
C LYS A 68 -0.17 -29.59 -23.64
N GLN A 69 0.58 -28.49 -23.72
CA GLN A 69 2.04 -28.39 -23.90
C GLN A 69 2.39 -27.02 -24.48
N ARG A 70 2.22 -25.95 -23.69
CA ARG A 70 2.94 -24.70 -23.92
C ARG A 70 3.82 -24.41 -22.70
N LYS A 71 4.90 -25.21 -22.64
CA LYS A 71 6.21 -24.97 -22.03
C LYS A 71 6.26 -23.94 -20.89
N GLN A 72 6.21 -24.43 -19.65
CA GLN A 72 7.05 -23.89 -18.59
C GLN A 72 8.51 -24.11 -19.01
N ARG A 73 9.19 -23.05 -19.47
CA ARG A 73 10.65 -23.05 -19.53
C ARG A 73 11.15 -22.91 -18.10
N VAL A 74 11.54 -24.03 -17.53
CA VAL A 74 12.35 -24.09 -16.30
C VAL A 74 13.70 -23.45 -16.63
N TYR A 75 13.91 -22.21 -16.16
CA TYR A 75 15.22 -21.54 -16.22
C TYR A 75 16.06 -21.99 -15.03
N THR A 76 16.53 -23.24 -15.07
CA THR A 76 17.62 -23.69 -14.19
C THR A 76 18.94 -23.33 -14.86
N GLY A 77 19.58 -22.27 -14.39
CA GLY A 77 20.98 -21.96 -14.71
C GLY A 77 21.21 -20.61 -15.36
N LEU A 78 21.09 -19.52 -14.60
CA LEU A 78 21.73 -18.24 -14.94
C LEU A 78 22.37 -17.65 -13.68
N ASN A 79 23.62 -18.03 -13.45
CA ASN A 79 24.49 -17.47 -12.42
C ASN A 79 24.88 -16.03 -12.79
N GLY A 80 24.48 -15.07 -11.94
CA GLY A 80 25.28 -13.95 -11.41
C GLY A 80 26.03 -12.95 -12.31
N LYS A 81 26.11 -13.13 -13.63
CA LYS A 81 26.94 -12.30 -14.54
C LYS A 81 26.15 -11.42 -15.52
N TYR A 82 24.81 -11.41 -15.43
CA TYR A 82 23.96 -10.69 -16.39
C TYR A 82 23.83 -9.19 -16.15
N TRP A 83 24.43 -8.65 -15.09
CA TRP A 83 24.23 -7.25 -14.68
C TRP A 83 25.31 -6.27 -15.17
N ALA A 84 26.34 -6.74 -15.88
CA ALA A 84 27.45 -5.91 -16.34
C ALA A 84 27.17 -5.12 -17.65
N SER A 85 25.99 -5.25 -18.26
CA SER A 85 25.62 -4.48 -19.46
C SER A 85 24.24 -3.82 -19.30
N GLN A 86 24.18 -2.78 -18.48
CA GLN A 86 23.04 -1.86 -18.42
C GLN A 86 23.11 -0.93 -19.63
N GLU A 87 22.38 -1.25 -20.70
CA GLU A 87 22.03 -0.25 -21.71
C GLU A 87 21.23 0.87 -21.02
N LYS A 88 21.68 2.12 -21.18
CA LYS A 88 21.02 3.33 -20.69
C LYS A 88 19.65 3.49 -21.33
N SER A 89 18.63 2.78 -20.85
CA SER A 89 17.24 3.23 -21.01
C SER A 89 17.14 4.56 -20.27
N THR A 90 16.84 5.64 -20.98
CA THR A 90 16.60 6.93 -20.33
C THR A 90 15.31 6.83 -19.52
N THR A 91 15.24 7.52 -18.38
CA THR A 91 14.07 7.53 -17.48
C THR A 91 12.76 7.87 -18.21
N THR A 92 12.87 8.60 -19.33
CA THR A 92 11.79 8.97 -20.24
C THR A 92 11.10 7.80 -20.92
N ASP A 93 11.73 6.62 -20.99
CA ASP A 93 11.22 5.49 -21.76
C ASP A 93 10.38 4.54 -20.90
N ILE A 94 10.51 4.63 -19.57
CA ILE A 94 9.84 3.70 -18.64
C ILE A 94 8.62 4.34 -17.97
N TYR A 95 8.60 5.66 -17.79
CA TYR A 95 7.48 6.37 -17.17
C TYR A 95 6.60 7.10 -18.19
N ASN A 96 5.30 7.19 -17.88
CA ASN A 96 4.37 7.99 -18.67
C ASN A 96 4.71 9.49 -18.52
N PRO A 97 4.34 10.35 -19.49
CA PRO A 97 4.61 11.79 -19.42
C PRO A 97 3.99 12.49 -18.20
N VAL A 98 3.00 11.88 -17.56
CA VAL A 98 2.29 12.41 -16.38
C VAL A 98 2.93 11.97 -15.05
N ALA A 99 4.06 11.27 -15.08
CA ALA A 99 4.74 10.78 -13.88
C ALA A 99 4.88 11.86 -12.80
N GLY A 100 4.49 11.51 -11.59
CA GLY A 100 4.54 12.40 -10.43
C GLY A 100 3.43 13.44 -10.37
N GLN A 101 2.37 13.33 -11.19
CA GLN A 101 1.21 14.24 -11.17
C GLN A 101 -0.04 13.52 -10.71
N SER A 102 -0.66 13.97 -9.61
CA SER A 102 -1.95 13.44 -9.13
C SER A 102 -3.13 14.07 -9.88
N GLU A 103 -3.08 15.39 -10.07
CA GLU A 103 -4.01 16.15 -10.90
C GLU A 103 -3.43 16.33 -12.31
N ILE A 104 -4.13 15.84 -13.32
CA ILE A 104 -3.67 15.83 -14.71
C ILE A 104 -4.62 16.69 -15.55
N ILE A 105 -4.06 17.64 -16.29
CA ILE A 105 -4.81 18.49 -17.23
C ILE A 105 -5.07 17.70 -18.53
N GLY A 106 -6.27 17.85 -19.10
CA GLY A 106 -6.62 17.23 -20.38
C GLY A 106 -7.03 15.77 -20.29
N VAL A 107 -7.49 15.32 -19.12
CA VAL A 107 -8.03 13.97 -18.93
C VAL A 107 -9.31 13.78 -19.76
N HIS A 108 -9.34 12.74 -20.59
CA HIS A 108 -10.47 12.48 -21.49
C HIS A 108 -11.68 11.86 -20.78
N SER A 109 -11.44 11.09 -19.73
CA SER A 109 -12.48 10.37 -18.98
C SER A 109 -11.99 10.04 -17.58
N TYR A 110 -12.93 9.96 -16.63
CA TYR A 110 -12.69 9.60 -15.25
C TYR A 110 -13.42 8.29 -14.91
N ASP A 111 -12.89 7.54 -13.94
CA ASP A 111 -13.58 6.41 -13.35
C ASP A 111 -14.72 6.88 -12.41
N LYS A 112 -15.44 5.91 -11.83
CA LYS A 112 -16.55 6.19 -10.91
C LYS A 112 -16.12 6.90 -9.60
N HIS A 113 -14.82 7.01 -9.34
CA HIS A 113 -14.23 7.64 -8.17
C HIS A 113 -13.55 8.99 -8.49
N GLY A 114 -13.60 9.45 -9.74
CA GLY A 114 -12.98 10.71 -10.14
C GLY A 114 -11.47 10.62 -10.40
N ASN A 115 -10.90 9.42 -10.52
CA ASN A 115 -9.53 9.26 -11.01
C ASN A 115 -9.51 9.21 -12.54
N PRO A 116 -8.47 9.74 -13.21
CA PRO A 116 -8.31 9.60 -14.66
C PRO A 116 -8.40 8.14 -15.11
N ALA A 117 -9.17 7.82 -16.16
CA ALA A 117 -9.32 6.44 -16.63
C ALA A 117 -8.28 6.06 -17.68
N GLY A 118 -7.68 4.87 -17.56
CA GLY A 118 -6.69 4.31 -18.51
C GLY A 118 -5.26 4.23 -17.96
N THR A 119 -4.45 3.34 -18.53
CA THR A 119 -3.09 3.01 -18.05
C THR A 119 -2.03 4.04 -18.43
N HIS A 120 -2.33 4.92 -19.39
CA HIS A 120 -1.47 6.05 -19.77
C HIS A 120 -1.42 7.16 -18.72
N TYR A 121 -2.30 7.09 -17.71
CA TYR A 121 -2.25 7.95 -16.51
C TYR A 121 -1.57 7.27 -15.30
N ASP A 122 -1.04 6.06 -15.44
CA ASP A 122 -0.24 5.42 -14.40
C ASP A 122 1.18 6.03 -14.39
N LEU A 123 1.98 5.74 -13.37
CA LEU A 123 3.41 6.09 -13.33
C LEU A 123 4.19 5.38 -14.45
N GLY A 124 4.09 4.06 -14.49
CA GLY A 124 4.82 3.21 -15.42
C GLY A 124 4.11 3.01 -16.76
N ARG A 125 4.87 2.98 -17.86
CA ARG A 125 4.38 2.56 -19.18
C ARG A 125 4.13 1.05 -19.22
N ASP A 126 3.11 0.66 -19.98
CA ASP A 126 2.80 -0.75 -20.22
C ASP A 126 3.98 -1.43 -20.92
N GLY A 127 4.33 -2.65 -20.47
CA GLY A 127 5.45 -3.45 -20.98
C GLY A 127 6.87 -2.97 -20.63
N ALA A 128 7.05 -1.80 -20.02
CA ALA A 128 8.37 -1.21 -19.78
C ALA A 128 9.20 -1.92 -18.70
N PHE A 129 8.57 -2.76 -17.88
CA PHE A 129 9.20 -3.42 -16.73
C PHE A 129 9.52 -4.91 -16.96
N ASN A 130 9.63 -5.34 -18.22
CA ASN A 130 9.80 -6.75 -18.61
C ASN A 130 11.06 -7.48 -18.10
N ARG A 131 12.03 -6.74 -17.55
CA ARG A 131 13.26 -7.28 -16.97
C ARG A 131 13.23 -7.39 -15.44
N TYR A 132 12.15 -6.95 -14.80
CA TYR A 132 12.06 -6.89 -13.34
C TYR A 132 11.20 -8.02 -12.80
N PHE A 133 11.73 -8.68 -11.77
CA PHE A 133 11.09 -9.78 -11.06
C PHE A 133 10.57 -9.31 -9.70
N VAL A 134 9.31 -9.62 -9.42
CA VAL A 134 8.62 -9.32 -8.16
C VAL A 134 8.31 -10.63 -7.45
N LEU A 135 8.73 -10.76 -6.20
CA LEU A 135 8.35 -11.86 -5.32
C LEU A 135 7.28 -11.37 -4.34
N ILE A 136 6.11 -11.98 -4.35
CA ILE A 136 5.02 -11.66 -3.43
C ILE A 136 4.91 -12.78 -2.39
N GLY A 137 5.19 -12.45 -1.13
CA GLY A 137 4.90 -13.30 0.02
C GLY A 137 3.54 -12.94 0.63
N GLN A 138 2.54 -13.79 0.42
CA GLN A 138 1.21 -13.67 1.03
C GLN A 138 1.13 -14.56 2.29
N PHE A 139 1.48 -14.02 3.46
CA PHE A 139 1.48 -14.81 4.70
C PHE A 139 0.17 -14.74 5.47
N TYR A 140 -0.66 -13.74 5.18
CA TYR A 140 -2.05 -13.71 5.63
C TYR A 140 -2.91 -14.64 4.77
N SER A 141 -3.71 -15.47 5.43
CA SER A 141 -4.70 -16.34 4.78
C SER A 141 -6.10 -16.03 5.29
N ASP A 142 -6.99 -15.74 4.36
CA ASP A 142 -8.43 -15.71 4.59
C ASP A 142 -9.13 -16.37 3.39
N THR A 143 -10.35 -16.85 3.59
CA THR A 143 -11.14 -17.47 2.52
C THR A 143 -11.42 -16.53 1.35
N ALA A 144 -11.59 -15.23 1.61
CA ALA A 144 -11.74 -14.21 0.57
C ALA A 144 -10.39 -13.79 -0.03
N PHE A 145 -9.30 -13.84 0.73
CA PHE A 145 -7.95 -13.55 0.22
C PHE A 145 -7.30 -14.77 -0.46
N SER A 146 -7.96 -15.25 -1.52
CA SER A 146 -7.58 -16.42 -2.29
C SER A 146 -6.57 -16.13 -3.42
N ASP A 147 -6.08 -17.18 -4.09
CA ASP A 147 -5.26 -17.03 -5.32
C ASP A 147 -5.99 -16.26 -6.42
N VAL A 148 -7.33 -16.42 -6.49
CA VAL A 148 -8.15 -15.69 -7.46
C VAL A 148 -8.14 -14.19 -7.15
N ALA A 149 -8.16 -13.81 -5.86
CA ALA A 149 -8.05 -12.41 -5.46
C ALA A 149 -6.66 -11.85 -5.80
N MET A 150 -5.60 -12.60 -5.48
CA MET A 150 -4.22 -12.22 -5.82
C MET A 150 -3.93 -12.19 -7.33
N GLN A 151 -4.72 -12.85 -8.16
CA GLN A 151 -4.53 -12.79 -9.61
C GLN A 151 -4.74 -11.36 -10.15
N LYS A 152 -5.61 -10.56 -9.53
CA LYS A 152 -5.85 -9.16 -9.95
C LYS A 152 -4.58 -8.29 -9.89
N PRO A 153 -3.88 -8.15 -8.74
CA PRO A 153 -2.62 -7.41 -8.70
C PRO A 153 -1.55 -8.02 -9.61
N ILE A 154 -1.46 -9.35 -9.70
CA ILE A 154 -0.48 -10.04 -10.56
C ILE A 154 -0.71 -9.68 -12.04
N ASP A 155 -1.96 -9.69 -12.50
CA ASP A 155 -2.31 -9.33 -13.88
C ASP A 155 -2.00 -7.86 -14.16
N SER A 156 -2.33 -6.95 -13.22
CA SER A 156 -2.03 -5.52 -13.36
C SER A 156 -0.52 -5.24 -13.42
N LEU A 157 0.30 -5.95 -12.64
CA LEU A 157 1.76 -5.88 -12.75
C LEU A 157 2.27 -6.44 -14.09
N SER A 158 1.65 -7.52 -14.57
CA SER A 158 2.01 -8.15 -15.85
C SER A 158 1.75 -7.22 -17.04
N ILE A 159 0.73 -6.37 -16.98
CA ILE A 159 0.48 -5.32 -18.00
C ILE A 159 1.69 -4.36 -18.08
N LYS A 160 2.31 -4.00 -16.95
CA LYS A 160 3.55 -3.21 -16.92
C LYS A 160 4.78 -4.00 -17.35
N GLY A 161 4.67 -5.31 -17.48
CA GLY A 161 5.72 -6.23 -17.93
C GLY A 161 6.40 -7.00 -16.80
N PHE A 162 6.10 -6.73 -15.53
CA PHE A 162 6.74 -7.43 -14.42
C PHE A 162 6.56 -8.95 -14.50
N GLN A 163 7.60 -9.69 -14.10
CA GLN A 163 7.54 -11.13 -13.90
C GLN A 163 7.28 -11.40 -12.42
N VAL A 164 6.12 -11.97 -12.10
CA VAL A 164 5.67 -12.09 -10.72
C VAL A 164 5.67 -13.56 -10.27
N LYS A 165 6.31 -13.83 -9.13
CA LYS A 165 6.19 -15.10 -8.40
C LYS A 165 5.42 -14.84 -7.11
N HIS A 166 4.35 -15.58 -6.89
CA HIS A 166 3.54 -15.54 -5.69
C HIS A 166 3.77 -16.80 -4.85
N VAL A 167 4.06 -16.62 -3.56
CA VAL A 167 4.31 -17.68 -2.58
C VAL A 167 3.51 -17.42 -1.30
N LYS A 168 3.21 -18.47 -0.55
CA LYS A 168 2.37 -18.41 0.66
C LYS A 168 3.05 -18.88 1.94
N SER A 169 4.31 -19.28 1.86
CA SER A 169 5.08 -19.72 3.02
C SER A 169 6.40 -18.98 3.11
N GLU A 170 6.84 -18.70 4.33
CA GLU A 170 8.12 -18.05 4.59
C GLU A 170 9.29 -18.90 4.05
N THR A 171 9.20 -20.22 4.15
CA THR A 171 10.21 -21.14 3.61
C THR A 171 10.36 -21.02 2.08
N GLU A 172 9.26 -21.01 1.33
CA GLU A 172 9.32 -20.82 -0.13
C GLU A 172 9.81 -19.41 -0.47
N PHE A 173 9.35 -18.39 0.27
CA PHE A 173 9.81 -17.00 0.10
C PHE A 173 11.32 -16.88 0.29
N LEU A 174 11.89 -17.47 1.33
CA LEU A 174 13.32 -17.44 1.61
C LEU A 174 14.12 -18.22 0.57
N SER A 175 13.60 -19.35 0.10
CA SER A 175 14.20 -20.11 -1.00
C SER A 175 14.26 -19.25 -2.27
N GLU A 176 13.17 -18.59 -2.64
CA GLU A 176 13.10 -17.71 -3.82
C GLU A 176 14.00 -16.46 -3.65
N LEU A 177 14.01 -15.84 -2.48
CA LEU A 177 14.86 -14.68 -2.18
C LEU A 177 16.35 -15.01 -2.35
N SER A 178 16.76 -16.23 -1.95
CA SER A 178 18.15 -16.70 -2.06
C SER A 178 18.66 -16.85 -3.50
N THR A 179 17.76 -16.91 -4.49
CA THR A 179 18.13 -16.99 -5.91
C THR A 179 18.76 -15.70 -6.44
N ASN A 180 18.58 -14.57 -5.73
CA ASN A 180 18.98 -13.22 -6.15
C ASN A 180 18.35 -12.77 -7.48
N LEU A 181 17.26 -13.42 -7.93
CA LEU A 181 16.53 -13.03 -9.13
C LEU A 181 15.66 -11.79 -8.91
N TYR A 182 15.08 -11.68 -7.72
CA TYR A 182 14.08 -10.67 -7.38
C TYR A 182 14.73 -9.35 -6.99
N ARG A 183 14.17 -8.24 -7.47
CA ARG A 183 14.60 -6.90 -7.06
C ARG A 183 13.56 -6.17 -6.22
N ILE A 184 12.33 -6.63 -6.29
CA ILE A 184 11.21 -6.12 -5.50
C ILE A 184 10.61 -7.30 -4.76
N VAL A 185 10.34 -7.13 -3.48
CA VAL A 185 9.51 -8.06 -2.71
C VAL A 185 8.30 -7.34 -2.15
N TRP A 186 7.16 -8.00 -2.18
CA TRP A 186 5.99 -7.61 -1.39
C TRP A 186 5.88 -8.56 -0.21
N VAL A 187 5.62 -8.01 0.98
CA VAL A 187 5.42 -8.76 2.21
C VAL A 187 4.06 -8.41 2.78
N ILE A 188 3.10 -9.32 2.61
CA ILE A 188 1.75 -9.19 3.15
C ILE A 188 1.73 -9.91 4.51
N SER A 189 1.71 -9.10 5.57
CA SER A 189 1.92 -9.55 6.94
C SER A 189 0.82 -10.48 7.45
N SER A 190 1.23 -11.50 8.20
CA SER A 190 0.33 -12.33 9.03
C SER A 190 0.39 -11.96 10.51
N SER A 191 -0.28 -12.75 11.35
CA SER A 191 -0.31 -12.61 12.82
C SER A 191 0.93 -13.11 13.56
N SER A 192 1.87 -13.70 12.83
CA SER A 192 3.08 -14.32 13.36
C SER A 192 4.11 -14.45 12.26
N THR A 193 5.39 -14.43 12.61
CA THR A 193 6.50 -14.89 11.76
C THR A 193 6.92 -16.27 12.27
N GLN A 194 7.04 -17.23 11.38
CA GLN A 194 7.30 -18.64 11.71
C GLN A 194 8.78 -19.00 11.58
N ASP A 195 9.46 -18.45 10.58
CA ASP A 195 10.87 -18.70 10.31
C ASP A 195 11.74 -17.62 10.97
N PRO A 196 12.61 -17.98 11.94
CA PRO A 196 13.45 -17.01 12.63
C PRO A 196 14.48 -16.33 11.70
N ALA A 197 14.78 -16.90 10.53
CA ALA A 197 15.67 -16.31 9.55
C ALA A 197 14.99 -15.23 8.68
N PHE A 198 13.66 -15.14 8.71
CA PHE A 198 12.89 -14.28 7.82
C PHE A 198 13.35 -12.82 7.85
N ASP A 199 13.36 -12.23 9.05
CA ASP A 199 13.71 -10.81 9.21
C ASP A 199 15.16 -10.53 8.81
N ALA A 200 16.09 -11.43 9.17
CA ALA A 200 17.50 -11.26 8.85
C ALA A 200 17.73 -11.29 7.33
N ALA A 201 17.05 -12.19 6.63
CA ALA A 201 17.10 -12.29 5.18
C ALA A 201 16.49 -11.04 4.50
N LEU A 202 15.35 -10.56 4.99
CA LEU A 202 14.68 -9.39 4.46
C LEU A 202 15.49 -8.09 4.68
N ILE A 203 16.11 -7.94 5.85
CA ILE A 203 17.04 -6.84 6.16
C ILE A 203 18.26 -6.89 5.23
N LYS A 204 18.86 -8.07 5.03
CA LYS A 204 19.98 -8.24 4.11
C LYS A 204 19.59 -7.91 2.67
N PHE A 205 18.42 -8.37 2.22
CA PHE A 205 17.88 -8.03 0.90
C PHE A 205 17.74 -6.52 0.73
N HIS A 206 17.13 -5.82 1.70
CA HIS A 206 17.01 -4.37 1.68
C HIS A 206 18.36 -3.66 1.64
N ALA A 207 19.30 -4.05 2.50
CA ALA A 207 20.63 -3.45 2.60
C ALA A 207 21.47 -3.62 1.31
N SER A 208 21.16 -4.65 0.51
CA SER A 208 21.76 -4.92 -0.80
C SER A 208 21.00 -4.28 -1.98
N GLY A 209 20.13 -3.31 -1.71
CA GLY A 209 19.40 -2.54 -2.72
C GLY A 209 18.09 -3.18 -3.15
N GLY A 210 17.65 -4.24 -2.49
CA GLY A 210 16.36 -4.87 -2.73
C GLY A 210 15.23 -3.99 -2.24
N ALA A 211 14.25 -3.71 -3.11
CA ALA A 211 13.14 -2.82 -2.77
C ALA A 211 11.99 -3.60 -2.11
N ILE A 212 11.33 -2.99 -1.14
CA ILE A 212 10.31 -3.67 -0.32
C ILE A 212 8.99 -2.91 -0.36
N PHE A 213 7.90 -3.62 -0.65
CA PHE A 213 6.55 -3.17 -0.36
C PHE A 213 6.03 -3.93 0.87
N LEU A 214 5.96 -3.26 2.02
CA LEU A 214 5.45 -3.80 3.27
C LEU A 214 3.96 -3.50 3.39
N PHE A 215 3.19 -4.56 3.57
CA PHE A 215 1.76 -4.51 3.78
C PHE A 215 1.45 -5.01 5.19
N ALA A 216 0.75 -4.18 5.95
CA ALA A 216 0.17 -4.52 7.24
C ALA A 216 -1.35 -4.28 7.20
N ASP A 217 -2.04 -4.69 8.25
CA ASP A 217 -3.44 -4.37 8.48
C ASP A 217 -3.67 -4.31 10.00
N ASN A 218 -4.90 -4.42 10.50
CA ASN A 218 -5.15 -4.41 11.93
C ASN A 218 -4.38 -5.49 12.71
N VAL A 219 -4.07 -5.20 13.98
CA VAL A 219 -3.56 -6.21 14.92
C VAL A 219 -4.52 -7.42 14.97
N PRO A 220 -4.02 -8.67 14.85
CA PRO A 220 -2.61 -9.07 14.91
C PRO A 220 -1.86 -9.10 13.57
N TYR A 221 -2.46 -8.79 12.42
CA TYR A 221 -1.91 -8.99 11.07
C TYR A 221 -0.85 -7.94 10.65
N ILE A 222 0.11 -7.71 11.54
CA ILE A 222 1.16 -6.70 11.42
C ILE A 222 2.57 -7.28 11.53
N THR A 223 2.71 -8.56 11.90
CA THR A 223 3.93 -9.05 12.54
C THR A 223 5.17 -8.92 11.66
N HIS A 224 5.08 -9.24 10.38
CA HIS A 224 6.22 -9.17 9.46
C HIS A 224 6.69 -7.73 9.26
N ALA A 225 5.76 -6.84 8.91
CA ALA A 225 6.05 -5.43 8.74
C ALA A 225 6.57 -4.79 10.03
N SER A 226 5.93 -5.06 11.17
CA SER A 226 6.36 -4.51 12.48
C SER A 226 7.73 -5.02 12.90
N ASN A 227 8.06 -6.29 12.66
CA ASN A 227 9.37 -6.85 12.99
C ASN A 227 10.48 -6.22 12.15
N PHE A 228 10.27 -6.13 10.83
CA PHE A 228 11.22 -5.49 9.92
C PHE A 228 11.43 -4.01 10.28
N LEU A 229 10.34 -3.24 10.41
CA LEU A 229 10.38 -1.82 10.70
C LEU A 229 11.03 -1.53 12.06
N ASN A 230 10.79 -2.38 13.06
CA ASN A 230 11.39 -2.21 14.38
C ASN A 230 12.90 -2.45 14.34
N LYS A 231 13.33 -3.56 13.70
CA LYS A 231 14.75 -3.89 13.57
C LYS A 231 15.51 -2.85 12.74
N LYS A 232 14.88 -2.27 11.71
CA LYS A 232 15.56 -1.34 10.79
C LYS A 232 15.50 0.13 11.25
N PHE A 233 14.37 0.56 11.79
CA PHE A 233 14.07 1.97 12.05
C PHE A 233 13.57 2.24 13.48
N GLY A 234 13.37 1.22 14.32
CA GLY A 234 12.79 1.38 15.65
C GLY A 234 11.30 1.75 15.62
N ILE A 235 10.58 1.35 14.56
CA ILE A 235 9.14 1.59 14.38
C ILE A 235 8.38 0.29 14.61
N THR A 236 7.38 0.30 15.49
CA THR A 236 6.43 -0.82 15.66
C THR A 236 5.06 -0.45 15.08
N LEU A 237 4.18 -1.42 14.92
CA LEU A 237 2.81 -1.19 14.44
C LEU A 237 1.78 -1.52 15.53
N THR A 238 0.65 -0.81 15.54
CA THR A 238 -0.48 -1.09 16.43
C THR A 238 -1.80 -0.62 15.81
N GLY A 239 -2.93 -0.95 16.45
CA GLY A 239 -4.25 -0.46 16.06
C GLY A 239 -5.09 -1.49 15.29
N SER A 240 -6.40 -1.26 15.31
CA SER A 240 -7.41 -2.08 14.64
C SER A 240 -8.58 -1.20 14.23
N TYR A 241 -8.30 -0.22 13.37
CA TYR A 241 -9.26 0.80 12.99
C TYR A 241 -10.06 0.34 11.77
N GLY A 242 -11.38 0.50 11.81
CA GLY A 242 -12.21 0.35 10.62
C GLY A 242 -11.99 1.54 9.70
N ALA A 243 -11.25 1.31 8.63
CA ALA A 243 -10.96 2.29 7.60
C ALA A 243 -11.78 1.83 6.41
N GLN A 244 -12.78 2.55 5.94
CA GLN A 244 -13.60 2.11 4.79
C GLN A 244 -13.96 3.32 3.95
N LEU A 245 -13.04 4.28 3.93
CA LEU A 245 -13.23 5.59 3.35
C LEU A 245 -12.16 5.85 2.30
N THR A 246 -12.31 6.97 1.63
CA THR A 246 -11.45 7.41 0.54
C THR A 246 -10.61 8.58 1.03
N LEU A 247 -9.30 8.47 0.87
CA LEU A 247 -8.36 9.58 1.00
C LEU A 247 -8.44 10.43 -0.26
N THR A 248 -8.27 11.74 -0.10
CA THR A 248 -8.31 12.69 -1.22
C THR A 248 -6.98 13.40 -1.37
N TYR A 249 -6.57 13.62 -2.62
CA TYR A 249 -5.34 14.33 -2.93
C TYR A 249 -5.41 15.77 -2.39
N LYS A 250 -4.32 16.21 -1.76
CA LYS A 250 -4.16 17.58 -1.29
C LYS A 250 -2.70 17.98 -1.32
N GLU A 251 -2.27 18.87 -2.21
CA GLU A 251 -0.85 19.25 -2.30
C GLU A 251 -0.31 19.83 -0.98
N LYS A 252 -1.04 20.80 -0.41
CA LYS A 252 -0.75 21.41 0.89
C LYS A 252 -1.72 20.90 1.94
N GLY A 253 -1.19 20.40 3.06
CA GLY A 253 -2.02 19.84 4.13
C GLY A 253 -2.34 18.35 3.94
N TYR A 254 -1.59 17.61 3.11
CA TYR A 254 -1.76 16.17 2.98
C TYR A 254 -1.56 15.37 4.28
N LEU A 255 -0.95 15.99 5.30
CA LEU A 255 -0.81 15.40 6.62
C LEU A 255 -2.07 15.55 7.48
N GLU A 256 -3.05 16.33 7.04
CA GLU A 256 -4.38 16.38 7.64
C GLU A 256 -5.13 15.06 7.41
N THR A 257 -6.05 14.73 8.31
CA THR A 257 -6.87 13.52 8.26
C THR A 257 -7.57 13.34 6.91
N GLY A 258 -7.46 12.14 6.33
CA GLY A 258 -8.19 11.79 5.10
C GLY A 258 -7.53 12.28 3.81
N HIS A 259 -6.24 12.60 3.83
CA HIS A 259 -5.53 13.16 2.68
C HIS A 259 -4.22 12.43 2.34
N PHE A 260 -3.79 12.60 1.09
CA PHE A 260 -2.48 12.19 0.61
C PHE A 260 -1.84 13.27 -0.27
N GLY A 261 -0.51 13.28 -0.31
CA GLY A 261 0.29 14.33 -0.94
C GLY A 261 0.68 14.02 -2.38
N GLN A 262 1.49 14.91 -2.98
CA GLN A 262 2.06 14.67 -4.29
C GLN A 262 3.25 13.70 -4.17
N HIS A 263 3.21 12.58 -4.89
CA HIS A 263 4.31 11.62 -4.97
C HIS A 263 4.13 10.73 -6.21
N ASP A 264 5.23 10.16 -6.74
CA ASP A 264 5.22 9.28 -7.92
C ASP A 264 4.25 8.11 -7.77
N ILE A 265 4.16 7.52 -6.58
CA ILE A 265 3.26 6.40 -6.29
C ILE A 265 1.77 6.78 -6.43
N PHE A 266 1.45 8.07 -6.38
CA PHE A 266 0.10 8.61 -6.54
C PHE A 266 -0.15 9.23 -7.92
N THR A 267 0.75 9.01 -8.89
CA THR A 267 0.55 9.46 -10.27
C THR A 267 -0.84 9.06 -10.77
N GLY A 268 -1.63 10.03 -11.23
CA GLY A 268 -2.99 9.84 -11.72
C GLY A 268 -4.00 9.42 -10.64
N ILE A 269 -3.75 9.69 -9.36
CA ILE A 269 -4.68 9.35 -8.27
C ILE A 269 -5.13 10.63 -7.59
N THR A 270 -6.43 10.88 -7.58
CA THR A 270 -7.08 11.97 -6.82
C THR A 270 -7.86 11.43 -5.62
N ASN A 271 -8.29 10.18 -5.70
CA ASN A 271 -9.08 9.48 -4.70
C ASN A 271 -8.51 8.08 -4.48
N LEU A 272 -8.13 7.75 -3.24
CA LEU A 272 -7.50 6.49 -2.86
C LEU A 272 -8.27 5.79 -1.73
N TYR A 273 -8.66 4.53 -1.92
CA TYR A 273 -9.24 3.72 -0.85
C TYR A 273 -8.16 3.34 0.19
N GLU A 274 -8.42 3.61 1.46
CA GLU A 274 -7.39 3.50 2.51
C GLU A 274 -7.17 2.07 3.05
N GLY A 275 -8.10 1.14 2.77
CA GLY A 275 -8.17 -0.19 3.37
C GLY A 275 -9.57 -0.47 3.89
N HIS A 276 -9.84 -1.69 4.38
CA HIS A 276 -11.07 -2.05 5.12
C HIS A 276 -10.85 -1.98 6.64
N THR A 277 -9.64 -2.34 7.04
CA THR A 277 -9.08 -2.13 8.36
C THR A 277 -7.65 -1.66 8.20
N ILE A 278 -7.15 -0.94 9.19
CA ILE A 278 -5.77 -0.43 9.18
C ILE A 278 -5.11 -0.52 10.55
N CYS A 279 -3.78 -0.58 10.53
CA CYS A 279 -2.92 -0.23 11.66
C CYS A 279 -2.31 1.17 11.48
N ARG A 280 -1.43 1.53 12.41
CA ARG A 280 -0.60 2.73 12.37
C ARG A 280 0.80 2.47 12.93
N PRO A 281 1.81 3.24 12.49
CA PRO A 281 3.14 3.19 13.08
C PRO A 281 3.17 3.82 14.48
N VAL A 282 4.06 3.30 15.32
CA VAL A 282 4.43 3.81 16.63
C VAL A 282 5.93 4.04 16.63
N TYR A 283 6.33 5.28 16.90
CA TYR A 283 7.71 5.72 16.86
C TYR A 283 8.31 5.69 18.27
N SER A 284 9.38 4.93 18.45
CA SER A 284 10.07 4.82 19.75
C SER A 284 10.98 6.02 20.05
N THR A 285 11.45 6.71 19.00
CA THR A 285 12.40 7.82 19.10
C THR A 285 12.13 8.91 18.05
N PRO A 286 12.61 10.15 18.24
CA PRO A 286 12.58 11.18 17.19
C PRO A 286 13.21 10.72 15.87
N ALA A 287 14.33 9.98 15.93
CA ALA A 287 15.00 9.43 14.75
C ALA A 287 14.11 8.42 14.00
N SER A 288 13.37 7.56 14.72
CA SER A 288 12.41 6.64 14.09
C SER A 288 11.26 7.39 13.39
N ARG A 289 10.85 8.55 13.92
CA ARG A 289 9.79 9.38 13.32
C ARG A 289 10.21 10.02 12.01
N SER A 290 11.48 10.39 11.86
CA SER A 290 12.03 10.95 10.63
C SER A 290 12.57 9.90 9.66
N ALA A 291 12.54 8.61 10.01
CA ALA A 291 13.10 7.54 9.20
C ALA A 291 12.29 7.27 7.91
N LEU A 292 10.97 7.50 7.96
CA LEU A 292 10.07 7.37 6.83
C LEU A 292 9.40 8.71 6.52
N THR A 293 9.22 9.01 5.24
CA THR A 293 8.39 10.13 4.78
C THR A 293 6.95 9.67 4.73
N ILE A 294 6.08 10.31 5.52
CA ILE A 294 4.63 10.06 5.46
C ILE A 294 4.09 10.71 4.19
N LEU A 295 3.30 9.96 3.42
CA LEU A 295 2.69 10.43 2.18
C LEU A 295 1.16 10.49 2.26
N ALA A 296 0.55 9.78 3.21
CA ALA A 296 -0.89 9.80 3.44
C ALA A 296 -1.24 9.68 4.93
N THR A 297 -2.24 10.44 5.36
CA THR A 297 -2.86 10.34 6.70
C THR A 297 -4.26 9.77 6.54
N SER A 298 -4.55 8.66 7.22
CA SER A 298 -5.85 7.99 7.19
C SER A 298 -6.96 8.85 7.79
N THR A 299 -8.20 8.41 7.59
CA THR A 299 -9.38 9.09 8.13
C THR A 299 -9.50 9.00 9.66
N ASP A 300 -8.71 8.15 10.31
CA ASP A 300 -8.56 8.10 11.77
C ASP A 300 -7.50 9.10 12.30
N GLY A 301 -6.84 9.86 11.41
CA GLY A 301 -5.84 10.86 11.74
C GLY A 301 -4.42 10.34 11.94
N ASN A 302 -4.14 9.07 11.64
CA ASN A 302 -2.81 8.47 11.77
C ASN A 302 -2.09 8.30 10.42
N PRO A 303 -0.76 8.11 10.40
CA PRO A 303 -0.06 7.79 9.16
C PRO A 303 -0.53 6.46 8.56
N ASN A 304 -0.90 6.48 7.28
CA ASN A 304 -1.43 5.33 6.54
C ASN A 304 -0.42 4.77 5.54
N ILE A 305 0.20 5.65 4.73
CA ILE A 305 1.21 5.28 3.73
C ILE A 305 2.48 6.09 4.00
N ALA A 306 3.61 5.39 4.03
CA ALA A 306 4.92 5.97 4.24
C ALA A 306 5.97 5.36 3.31
N VAL A 307 7.02 6.10 3.00
CA VAL A 307 8.12 5.62 2.16
C VAL A 307 9.48 5.89 2.77
N PHE A 308 10.44 5.08 2.38
CA PHE A 308 11.87 5.35 2.51
C PHE A 308 12.45 5.44 1.11
N ASP A 309 12.92 6.64 0.73
CA ASP A 309 13.70 6.84 -0.49
C ASP A 309 15.16 7.09 -0.08
N PRO A 310 16.05 6.08 -0.22
CA PRO A 310 17.43 6.22 0.20
C PRO A 310 18.15 7.29 -0.64
N PRO A 311 19.10 8.04 -0.06
CA PRO A 311 19.92 8.96 -0.82
C PRO A 311 20.73 8.20 -1.88
N ALA A 312 21.13 8.87 -2.97
CA ALA A 312 21.88 8.25 -4.07
C ALA A 312 23.21 7.60 -3.66
N THR A 313 23.76 7.95 -2.49
CA THR A 313 24.98 7.36 -1.92
C THR A 313 24.74 6.06 -1.15
N SER A 314 23.49 5.69 -0.89
CA SER A 314 23.11 4.50 -0.15
C SER A 314 23.01 3.29 -1.08
N THR A 315 23.39 2.12 -0.57
CA THR A 315 23.16 0.84 -1.27
C THR A 315 21.79 0.25 -0.98
N GLU A 316 21.01 0.86 -0.08
CA GLU A 316 19.72 0.32 0.34
C GLU A 316 18.65 0.47 -0.74
N GLY A 317 17.65 -0.40 -0.71
CA GLY A 317 16.50 -0.32 -1.61
C GLY A 317 15.49 0.73 -1.17
N ARG A 318 14.59 1.11 -2.08
CA ARG A 318 13.38 1.85 -1.73
C ARG A 318 12.44 0.98 -0.91
N LEU A 319 11.68 1.60 -0.02
CA LEU A 319 10.63 0.92 0.72
C LEU A 319 9.34 1.73 0.70
N CYS A 320 8.22 1.03 0.56
CA CYS A 320 6.89 1.57 0.82
C CYS A 320 6.21 0.73 1.91
N PHE A 321 5.59 1.40 2.86
CA PHE A 321 4.75 0.82 3.89
C PHE A 321 3.31 1.29 3.67
N ASP A 322 2.37 0.33 3.62
CA ASP A 322 0.92 0.55 3.61
C ASP A 322 0.30 -0.20 4.79
N SER A 323 -0.56 0.50 5.55
CA SER A 323 -1.16 -0.01 6.77
C SER A 323 -2.49 -0.75 6.60
N GLY A 324 -3.00 -0.95 5.38
CA GLY A 324 -4.29 -1.61 5.11
C GLY A 324 -4.31 -2.55 3.91
N PHE A 325 -3.69 -3.73 4.00
CA PHE A 325 -3.61 -4.69 2.88
C PHE A 325 -4.95 -5.25 2.42
N THR A 326 -6.02 -5.11 3.21
CA THR A 326 -7.38 -5.51 2.83
C THR A 326 -7.86 -4.90 1.51
N LYS A 327 -7.30 -3.74 1.09
CA LYS A 327 -7.54 -3.17 -0.25
C LYS A 327 -7.11 -4.09 -1.40
N LEU A 328 -6.19 -5.03 -1.17
CA LEU A 328 -5.70 -5.97 -2.18
C LEU A 328 -6.75 -7.00 -2.62
N TYR A 329 -7.75 -7.31 -1.78
CA TYR A 329 -8.71 -8.39 -2.09
C TYR A 329 -10.18 -8.04 -1.84
N ILE A 330 -10.51 -7.09 -0.96
CA ILE A 330 -11.90 -6.69 -0.69
C ILE A 330 -12.39 -5.69 -1.72
N ASN A 331 -11.60 -4.64 -1.98
CA ASN A 331 -12.00 -3.46 -2.74
C ASN A 331 -10.89 -3.05 -3.74
N TRP A 332 -10.34 -4.05 -4.46
CA TRP A 332 -9.27 -3.83 -5.45
C TRP A 332 -9.64 -2.79 -6.53
N ASP A 333 -10.89 -2.82 -6.98
CA ASP A 333 -11.42 -1.95 -8.03
C ASP A 333 -11.97 -0.62 -7.46
N ASP A 334 -11.70 -0.34 -6.19
CA ASP A 334 -12.16 0.85 -5.48
C ASP A 334 -11.08 1.93 -5.49
N ALA A 335 -11.54 3.19 -5.56
CA ALA A 335 -10.79 4.44 -5.61
C ALA A 335 -9.25 4.27 -5.72
N GLY A 336 -8.72 4.27 -6.95
CA GLY A 336 -7.28 4.37 -7.20
C GLY A 336 -6.42 3.18 -6.75
N THR A 337 -6.96 2.17 -6.07
CA THR A 337 -6.19 1.08 -5.43
C THR A 337 -5.29 0.35 -6.43
N ALA A 338 -5.86 -0.15 -7.53
CA ALA A 338 -5.08 -0.86 -8.55
C ALA A 338 -3.92 -0.02 -9.10
N ARG A 339 -4.17 1.27 -9.38
CA ARG A 339 -3.15 2.20 -9.86
C ARG A 339 -2.09 2.47 -8.81
N TYR A 340 -2.47 2.70 -7.56
CA TYR A 340 -1.54 2.92 -6.45
C TYR A 340 -0.57 1.76 -6.29
N ILE A 341 -1.08 0.53 -6.30
CA ILE A 341 -0.29 -0.68 -6.14
C ILE A 341 0.71 -0.86 -7.30
N VAL A 342 0.26 -0.64 -8.52
CA VAL A 342 1.11 -0.70 -9.72
C VAL A 342 2.15 0.41 -9.73
N ASN A 343 1.75 1.65 -9.46
CA ASN A 343 2.66 2.80 -9.40
C ASN A 343 3.73 2.62 -8.33
N THR A 344 3.34 2.16 -7.15
CA THR A 344 4.28 1.88 -6.06
C THR A 344 5.33 0.88 -6.50
N THR A 345 4.91 -0.20 -7.17
CA THR A 345 5.85 -1.21 -7.68
C THR A 345 6.76 -0.69 -8.78
N CYS A 346 6.24 0.17 -9.67
CA CYS A 346 7.06 0.87 -10.66
C CYS A 346 8.10 1.78 -10.00
N TRP A 347 7.71 2.54 -8.98
CA TRP A 347 8.59 3.44 -8.23
C TRP A 347 9.67 2.69 -7.45
N LEU A 348 9.34 1.53 -6.87
CA LEU A 348 10.27 0.68 -6.12
C LEU A 348 11.45 0.19 -6.96
N VAL A 349 11.36 0.20 -8.30
CA VAL A 349 12.48 -0.16 -9.19
C VAL A 349 13.68 0.79 -9.01
N GLY A 350 13.46 2.06 -8.65
CA GLY A 350 14.55 3.00 -8.38
C GLY A 350 15.28 3.49 -9.64
N ILE A 351 14.58 3.59 -10.78
CA ILE A 351 15.16 4.05 -12.05
C ILE A 351 15.70 5.47 -11.88
N GLY A 352 17.00 5.66 -12.14
CA GLY A 352 17.69 6.94 -12.01
C GLY A 352 18.62 7.06 -10.79
N GLY A 353 18.48 6.20 -9.77
CA GLY A 353 19.36 6.20 -8.58
C GLY A 353 20.57 5.25 -8.69
N GLN A 354 20.51 4.23 -9.55
CA GLN A 354 21.52 3.16 -9.62
C GLN A 354 22.68 3.39 -10.61
N ALA A 355 22.80 4.57 -11.21
CA ALA A 355 23.88 4.87 -12.16
C ALA A 355 25.30 4.91 -11.53
N ALA A 356 25.44 4.72 -10.21
CA ALA A 356 26.72 4.78 -9.50
C ALA A 356 27.38 3.42 -9.19
N MET A 357 26.73 2.27 -9.45
CA MET A 357 27.20 0.96 -8.96
C MET A 357 27.74 0.02 -10.07
N SER A 358 28.14 0.54 -11.23
CA SER A 358 28.81 -0.25 -12.28
C SER A 358 30.35 -0.10 -12.32
N HIS A 359 30.96 0.54 -11.31
CA HIS A 359 32.41 0.74 -11.26
C HIS A 359 32.98 0.67 -9.83
N LEU A 360 32.77 -0.43 -9.12
CA LEU A 360 33.64 -0.95 -8.05
C LEU A 360 33.45 -2.47 -8.00
#